data_AF-A0ABD2S0I7-F1
#
_entry.id   AF-A0ABD2S0I7-F1
#
_cell.length_a   1.000
_cell.length_b   1.000
_cell.length_c   1.000
_cell.angle_alpha   90.00
_cell.angle_beta   90.00
_cell.angle_gamma   90.00
#
_symmetry.space_group_name_H-M   'P 1'
#
loop_
_entity.id
_entity.type
_entity.pdbx_description
1 polymer ?
#
loop_
_entity_poly.entity_id
_entity_poly.type
_entity_poly.pdbx_seq_one_letter_code
_entity_poly.pdbx_strand_id
1 'polypeptide(L)'
;MQPQDFDQIASPVSVAHFSQYKLSRLLLKHLEKLGFHMVNSEKHEHGSIGEREIFMGHGCIAINDAERGVTVTASFLSKGKYMTRDIQCHFLVGTDGAGSSVRKSLGINMRGEKDLQKLVSVHFLSEALGQYLIKERPGMLFFIFNKDAIGVLVAHDLKQGEFVLQVPFYPPQQKLEDFSSETSM
;
A
#
# COMPACT_ATOMS: atom_id res chain seq x y z
N MET A 1 14.90 12.39 25.69
CA MET A 1 14.03 11.40 26.34
C MET A 1 14.71 10.95 27.60
N GLN A 2 14.13 11.27 28.75
CA GLN A 2 14.51 10.74 30.04
C GLN A 2 13.80 9.38 30.24
N PRO A 3 14.39 8.42 30.98
CA PRO A 3 13.75 7.12 31.23
C PRO A 3 12.32 7.21 31.79
N GLN A 4 12.05 8.27 32.56
CA GLN A 4 10.75 8.57 33.18
C GLN A 4 9.64 8.90 32.16
N ASP A 5 10.01 9.31 30.94
CA ASP A 5 9.06 9.59 29.86
C ASP A 5 8.31 8.31 29.41
N PHE A 6 8.84 7.13 29.73
CA PHE A 6 8.23 5.82 29.41
C PHE A 6 7.30 5.28 30.49
N ASP A 7 7.28 5.88 31.68
CA ASP A 7 6.45 5.44 32.81
C ASP A 7 5.01 5.99 32.74
N GLN A 8 4.75 6.95 31.86
CA GLN A 8 3.43 7.51 31.63
C GLN A 8 2.71 6.76 30.50
N ILE A 9 1.64 6.03 30.85
CA ILE A 9 0.74 5.44 29.87
C ILE A 9 -0.09 6.56 29.23
N ALA A 10 0.40 7.08 28.10
CA ALA A 10 -0.30 8.12 27.35
C ALA A 10 -1.52 7.61 26.56
N SER A 11 -1.60 6.30 26.31
CA SER A 11 -2.66 5.67 25.51
C SER A 11 -2.93 4.24 26.01
N PRO A 12 -4.20 3.78 26.02
CA PRO A 12 -4.52 2.39 26.31
C PRO A 12 -4.10 1.41 25.20
N VAL A 13 -3.65 1.94 24.05
CA VAL A 13 -3.20 1.16 22.88
C VAL A 13 -1.71 1.40 22.64
N SER A 14 -0.96 0.31 22.54
CA SER A 14 0.48 0.32 22.22
C SER A 14 0.73 0.37 20.71
N VAL A 15 1.95 0.80 20.33
CA VAL A 15 2.42 0.73 18.95
C VAL A 15 2.45 -0.73 18.49
N ALA A 16 1.91 -0.99 17.30
CA ALA A 16 1.98 -2.29 16.65
C ALA A 16 2.82 -2.20 15.38
N HIS A 17 3.61 -3.23 15.11
CA HIS A 17 4.31 -3.41 13.84
C HIS A 17 3.64 -4.51 13.04
N PHE A 18 3.01 -4.14 11.93
CA PHE A 18 2.25 -5.09 11.12
C PHE A 18 2.38 -4.72 9.64
N SER A 19 2.77 -5.69 8.82
CA SER A 19 2.92 -5.46 7.38
C SER A 19 1.56 -5.23 6.72
N GLN A 20 1.55 -4.38 5.69
CA GLN A 20 0.32 -3.94 5.04
C GLN A 20 -0.50 -5.12 4.50
N TYR A 21 0.12 -6.13 3.89
CA TYR A 21 -0.63 -7.27 3.32
C TYR A 21 -1.34 -8.09 4.41
N LYS A 22 -0.72 -8.26 5.60
CA LYS A 22 -1.36 -8.93 6.73
C LYS A 22 -2.53 -8.07 7.23
N LEU A 23 -2.35 -6.75 7.34
CA LEU A 23 -3.39 -5.82 7.78
C LEU A 23 -4.58 -5.83 6.83
N SER A 24 -4.34 -5.64 5.54
CA SER A 24 -5.37 -5.62 4.50
C SER A 24 -6.20 -6.89 4.50
N ARG A 25 -5.57 -8.06 4.70
CA ARG A 25 -6.27 -9.33 4.82
C ARG A 25 -7.18 -9.39 6.05
N LEU A 26 -6.74 -8.86 7.19
CA LEU A 26 -7.56 -8.80 8.40
C LEU A 26 -8.74 -7.83 8.23
N LEU A 27 -8.50 -6.68 7.61
CA LEU A 27 -9.56 -5.71 7.30
C LEU A 27 -10.61 -6.30 6.36
N LEU A 28 -10.19 -7.00 5.29
CA LEU A 28 -11.13 -7.65 4.37
C LEU A 28 -11.99 -8.70 5.08
N LYS A 29 -11.39 -9.56 5.90
CA LYS A 29 -12.13 -10.53 6.73
C LYS A 29 -13.10 -9.86 7.71
N HIS A 30 -12.75 -8.69 8.22
CA HIS A 30 -13.63 -7.93 9.10
C HIS A 30 -14.81 -7.34 8.31
N LEU A 31 -14.58 -6.81 7.11
CA LEU A 31 -15.64 -6.32 6.22
C LEU A 31 -16.61 -7.44 5.84
N GLU A 32 -16.13 -8.65 5.54
CA GLU A 32 -16.99 -9.82 5.30
C GLU A 32 -17.94 -10.10 6.48
N LYS A 33 -17.44 -10.01 7.73
CA LYS A 33 -18.26 -10.18 8.94
C LYS A 33 -19.30 -9.07 9.12
N LEU A 34 -19.05 -7.89 8.56
CA LEU A 34 -19.99 -6.77 8.53
C LEU A 34 -20.99 -6.86 7.35
N GLY A 35 -20.94 -7.94 6.57
CA GLY A 35 -21.82 -8.18 5.43
C GLY A 35 -21.37 -7.47 4.16
N PHE A 36 -20.08 -7.15 4.01
CA PHE A 36 -19.54 -6.75 2.71
C PHE A 36 -19.25 -7.97 1.85
N HIS A 37 -19.47 -7.83 0.55
CA HIS A 37 -19.31 -8.91 -0.42
C HIS A 37 -18.36 -8.49 -1.53
N MET A 38 -17.34 -9.33 -1.76
CA MET A 38 -16.43 -9.14 -2.88
C MET A 38 -17.13 -9.62 -4.16
N VAL A 39 -17.32 -8.72 -5.12
CA VAL A 39 -18.05 -9.00 -6.36
C VAL A 39 -17.07 -9.36 -7.46
N ASN A 40 -17.27 -10.52 -8.08
CA ASN A 40 -16.53 -10.89 -9.29
C ASN A 40 -17.15 -10.18 -10.50
N SER A 41 -16.30 -9.46 -11.25
CA SER A 41 -16.69 -8.60 -12.39
C SER A 41 -17.50 -9.34 -13.47
N GLU A 42 -17.34 -10.66 -13.59
CA GLU A 42 -18.00 -11.47 -14.62
C GLU A 42 -19.51 -11.68 -14.41
N LYS A 43 -20.03 -11.54 -13.19
CA LYS A 43 -21.44 -11.89 -12.88
C LYS A 43 -22.40 -10.71 -12.91
N HIS A 44 -21.88 -9.48 -12.79
CA HIS A 44 -22.68 -8.27 -12.77
C HIS A 44 -22.18 -7.36 -13.88
N GLU A 45 -22.48 -7.67 -15.14
CA GLU A 45 -22.27 -6.74 -16.27
C GLU A 45 -23.46 -5.78 -16.43
N HIS A 46 -24.65 -6.18 -15.95
CA HIS A 46 -25.89 -5.41 -16.05
C HIS A 46 -26.70 -5.52 -14.76
N GLY A 47 -26.76 -4.44 -13.97
CA GLY A 47 -27.52 -4.38 -12.72
C GLY A 47 -27.16 -3.14 -11.89
N SER A 48 -28.09 -2.71 -11.03
CA SER A 48 -27.81 -1.68 -10.01
C SER A 48 -26.75 -2.19 -9.04
N ILE A 49 -25.80 -1.33 -8.68
CA ILE A 49 -24.83 -1.63 -7.62
C ILE A 49 -25.54 -1.61 -6.27
N GLY A 50 -25.34 -2.66 -5.49
CA GLY A 50 -25.87 -2.80 -4.15
C GLY A 50 -24.99 -2.10 -3.11
N GLU A 51 -25.53 -1.94 -1.90
CA GLU A 51 -24.73 -1.51 -0.76
C GLU A 51 -23.73 -2.61 -0.33
N ARG A 52 -22.60 -2.21 0.26
CA ARG A 52 -21.59 -3.11 0.83
C ARG A 52 -20.92 -4.04 -0.19
N GLU A 53 -20.87 -3.65 -1.46
CA GLU A 53 -20.16 -4.37 -2.51
C GLU A 53 -18.73 -3.88 -2.67
N ILE A 54 -17.79 -4.80 -2.84
CA ILE A 54 -16.36 -4.51 -3.08
C ILE A 54 -16.00 -5.00 -4.48
N PHE A 55 -15.82 -4.05 -5.41
CA PHE A 55 -15.46 -4.31 -6.79
C PHE A 55 -13.95 -4.18 -7.00
N MET A 56 -13.23 -5.31 -6.90
CA MET A 56 -11.80 -5.34 -7.19
C MET A 56 -11.54 -5.17 -8.70
N GLY A 57 -10.39 -4.59 -9.06
CA GLY A 57 -10.01 -4.36 -10.47
C GLY A 57 -10.79 -3.26 -11.20
N HIS A 58 -11.57 -2.46 -10.47
CA HIS A 58 -12.28 -1.30 -11.01
C HIS A 58 -11.50 -0.02 -10.70
N GLY A 59 -11.24 0.80 -11.73
CA GLY A 59 -10.55 2.08 -11.63
C GLY A 59 -11.48 3.25 -11.95
N CYS A 60 -11.49 4.29 -11.13
CA CYS A 60 -12.24 5.53 -11.40
C CYS A 60 -11.54 6.32 -12.51
N ILE A 61 -12.23 6.54 -13.64
CA ILE A 61 -11.72 7.26 -14.81
C ILE A 61 -12.40 8.61 -15.07
N ALA A 62 -13.63 8.81 -14.56
CA ALA A 62 -14.34 10.07 -14.67
C ALA A 62 -15.29 10.29 -13.49
N ILE A 63 -15.53 11.56 -13.16
CA ILE A 63 -16.46 12.01 -12.12
C ILE A 63 -17.26 13.17 -12.73
N ASN A 64 -18.58 13.06 -12.71
CA ASN A 64 -19.50 14.06 -13.24
C ASN A 64 -20.55 14.41 -12.18
N ASP A 65 -21.00 15.65 -12.19
CA ASP A 65 -22.11 16.08 -11.35
C ASP A 65 -23.42 15.41 -11.79
N ALA A 66 -24.28 15.11 -10.82
CA ALA A 66 -25.64 14.62 -11.05
C ALA A 66 -26.64 15.44 -10.23
N GLU A 67 -27.92 15.41 -10.61
CA GLU A 67 -28.97 16.18 -9.92
C GLU A 67 -29.05 15.88 -8.41
N ARG A 68 -28.70 14.65 -8.00
CA ARG A 68 -28.65 14.21 -6.59
C ARG A 68 -27.38 13.43 -6.27
N GLY A 69 -26.23 14.07 -6.44
CA GLY A 69 -24.93 13.51 -6.05
C GLY A 69 -23.92 13.56 -7.20
N VAL A 70 -23.22 12.44 -7.41
CA VAL A 70 -22.19 12.31 -8.43
C VAL A 70 -22.38 11.02 -9.24
N THR A 71 -22.00 11.09 -10.51
CA THR A 71 -21.87 9.90 -11.37
C THR A 71 -20.38 9.61 -11.56
N VAL A 72 -19.98 8.41 -11.20
CA VAL A 72 -18.60 7.92 -11.33
C VAL A 72 -18.53 6.91 -12.46
N THR A 73 -17.66 7.13 -13.43
CA THR A 73 -17.36 6.14 -14.47
C THR A 73 -16.17 5.30 -14.01
N ALA A 74 -16.40 4.01 -13.84
CA ALA A 74 -15.39 3.03 -13.49
C ALA A 74 -15.01 2.17 -14.71
N SER A 75 -13.72 2.01 -14.97
CA SER A 75 -13.17 1.06 -15.95
C SER A 75 -12.82 -0.26 -15.28
N PHE A 76 -13.09 -1.38 -15.92
CA PHE A 76 -12.72 -2.71 -15.45
C PHE A 76 -12.44 -3.65 -16.63
N LEU A 77 -11.71 -4.73 -16.36
CA LEU A 77 -11.41 -5.75 -17.37
C LEU A 77 -12.50 -6.85 -17.33
N SER A 78 -13.14 -7.11 -18.46
CA SER A 78 -14.04 -8.26 -18.67
C SER A 78 -13.67 -8.98 -19.96
N LYS A 79 -13.47 -10.31 -19.90
CA LYS A 79 -13.13 -11.15 -21.07
C LYS A 79 -11.98 -10.59 -21.93
N GLY A 80 -10.96 -10.03 -21.27
CA GLY A 80 -9.78 -9.44 -21.92
C GLY A 80 -9.98 -8.06 -22.56
N LYS A 81 -11.16 -7.44 -22.43
CA LYS A 81 -11.45 -6.09 -22.92
C LYS A 81 -11.78 -5.15 -21.77
N TYR A 82 -11.34 -3.90 -21.88
CA TYR A 82 -11.73 -2.85 -20.95
C TYR A 82 -13.17 -2.42 -21.24
N MET A 83 -13.98 -2.47 -20.20
CA MET A 83 -15.38 -2.03 -20.19
C MET A 83 -15.52 -0.87 -19.19
N THR A 84 -16.56 -0.07 -19.37
CA THR A 84 -16.91 1.02 -18.46
C THR A 84 -18.29 0.82 -17.87
N ARG A 85 -18.48 1.30 -16.65
CA ARG A 85 -19.78 1.37 -15.98
C ARG A 85 -19.91 2.71 -15.28
N ASP A 86 -21.09 3.29 -15.35
CA ASP A 86 -21.46 4.44 -14.54
C ASP A 86 -22.11 4.00 -13.22
N ILE A 87 -21.71 4.68 -12.14
CA ILE A 87 -22.13 4.42 -10.77
C ILE A 87 -22.66 5.73 -10.21
N GLN A 88 -23.94 5.76 -9.84
CA GLN A 88 -24.54 6.90 -9.16
C GLN A 88 -24.39 6.76 -7.65
N CYS A 89 -23.87 7.79 -6.99
CA CYS A 89 -23.80 7.85 -5.54
C CYS A 89 -24.00 9.27 -5.02
N HIS A 90 -24.42 9.39 -3.76
CA HIS A 90 -24.58 10.69 -3.11
C HIS A 90 -23.22 11.34 -2.79
N PHE A 91 -22.22 10.52 -2.46
CA PHE A 91 -20.88 10.95 -2.09
C PHE A 91 -19.84 10.01 -2.67
N LEU A 92 -18.70 10.58 -3.07
CA LEU A 92 -17.50 9.85 -3.44
C LEU A 92 -16.38 10.20 -2.47
N VAL A 93 -15.75 9.17 -1.89
CA VAL A 93 -14.58 9.32 -1.02
C VAL A 93 -13.34 8.82 -1.77
N GLY A 94 -12.43 9.74 -2.10
CA GLY A 94 -11.18 9.42 -2.81
C GLY A 94 -10.12 8.85 -1.88
N THR A 95 -10.00 7.52 -1.82
CA THR A 95 -8.96 6.79 -1.07
C THR A 95 -8.00 6.04 -2.00
N ASP A 96 -7.67 6.64 -3.14
CA ASP A 96 -6.96 6.04 -4.30
C ASP A 96 -5.44 6.34 -4.33
N GLY A 97 -4.88 6.73 -3.19
CA GLY A 97 -3.43 6.84 -2.96
C GLY A 97 -2.78 8.11 -3.54
N ALA A 98 -1.44 8.18 -3.47
CA ALA A 98 -0.67 9.38 -3.86
C ALA A 98 -0.93 9.81 -5.33
N GLY A 99 -1.14 8.82 -6.20
CA GLY A 99 -1.46 9.01 -7.61
C GLY A 99 -2.90 9.42 -7.93
N SER A 100 -3.72 9.71 -6.92
CA SER A 100 -5.19 9.89 -6.98
C SER A 100 -5.74 10.44 -8.30
N SER A 101 -6.54 9.62 -8.99
CA SER A 101 -7.32 10.05 -10.17
C SER A 101 -8.51 10.91 -9.76
N VAL A 102 -9.10 10.67 -8.58
CA VAL A 102 -10.19 11.50 -8.03
C VAL A 102 -9.73 12.95 -7.87
N ARG A 103 -8.62 13.17 -7.16
CA ARG A 103 -8.03 14.50 -6.95
C ARG A 103 -7.73 15.21 -8.29
N LYS A 104 -7.13 14.48 -9.24
CA LYS A 104 -6.78 15.02 -10.57
C LYS A 104 -8.02 15.40 -11.36
N SER A 105 -9.07 14.60 -11.33
CA SER A 105 -10.34 14.86 -12.04
C SER A 105 -11.03 16.12 -11.54
N LEU A 106 -10.85 16.47 -10.25
CA LEU A 106 -11.35 17.70 -9.65
C LEU A 106 -10.42 18.91 -9.83
N GLY A 107 -9.31 18.76 -10.57
CA GLY A 107 -8.34 19.83 -10.79
C GLY A 107 -7.57 20.26 -9.53
N ILE A 108 -7.54 19.43 -8.49
CA ILE A 108 -6.89 19.77 -7.22
C ILE A 108 -5.38 19.50 -7.33
N ASN A 109 -4.60 20.57 -7.29
CA ASN A 109 -3.14 20.50 -7.36
C ASN A 109 -2.50 20.22 -6.00
N MET A 110 -1.51 19.32 -5.97
CA MET A 110 -0.65 19.15 -4.80
C MET A 110 0.40 20.26 -4.75
N ARG A 111 0.72 20.72 -3.54
CA ARG A 111 1.80 21.69 -3.27
C ARG A 111 2.97 20.98 -2.59
N GLY A 112 4.18 21.47 -2.84
CA GLY A 112 5.42 20.91 -2.31
C GLY A 112 6.33 20.39 -3.43
N GLU A 113 7.55 20.05 -3.02
CA GLU A 113 8.55 19.47 -3.92
C GLU A 113 8.16 18.03 -4.29
N LYS A 114 8.36 17.68 -5.56
CA LYS A 114 8.12 16.33 -6.07
C LYS A 114 9.44 15.55 -6.06
N ASP A 115 9.34 14.23 -6.04
CA ASP A 115 10.49 13.33 -6.22
C ASP A 115 11.64 13.57 -5.25
N LEU A 116 11.32 13.85 -3.98
CA LEU A 116 12.31 14.06 -2.90
C LEU A 116 13.33 12.92 -2.82
N GLN A 117 12.89 11.68 -3.01
CA GLN A 117 13.74 10.51 -2.99
C GLN A 117 13.15 9.39 -3.84
N LYS A 118 14.04 8.60 -4.45
CA LYS A 118 13.70 7.33 -5.09
C LYS A 118 14.40 6.21 -4.33
N LEU A 119 13.68 5.10 -4.16
CA LEU A 119 14.12 3.95 -3.39
C LEU A 119 13.84 2.68 -4.18
N VAL A 120 14.79 1.76 -4.17
CA VAL A 120 14.56 0.36 -4.53
C VAL A 120 14.23 -0.40 -3.24
N SER A 121 13.11 -1.10 -3.22
CA SER A 121 12.69 -1.93 -2.08
C SER A 121 12.88 -3.40 -2.43
N VAL A 122 13.81 -4.07 -1.74
CA VAL A 122 14.09 -5.49 -1.92
C VAL A 122 13.42 -6.26 -0.79
N HIS A 123 12.37 -7.00 -1.11
CA HIS A 123 11.72 -7.92 -0.15
C HIS A 123 12.42 -9.28 -0.19
N PHE A 124 12.76 -9.82 0.97
CA PHE A 124 13.41 -11.12 1.08
C PHE A 124 13.11 -11.82 2.41
N LEU A 125 13.40 -13.13 2.42
CA LEU A 125 13.27 -13.98 3.60
C LEU A 125 14.65 -14.46 4.07
N SER A 126 14.90 -14.41 5.37
CA SER A 126 16.10 -14.96 6.01
C SER A 126 15.81 -15.31 7.48
N GLU A 127 15.44 -16.56 7.74
CA GLU A 127 15.17 -17.04 9.09
C GLU A 127 16.39 -16.90 10.00
N ALA A 128 17.59 -17.19 9.48
CA ALA A 128 18.85 -17.07 10.22
C ALA A 128 19.08 -15.63 10.71
N LEU A 129 18.87 -14.64 9.84
CA LEU A 129 18.98 -13.22 10.21
C LEU A 129 17.90 -12.84 11.23
N GLY A 130 16.66 -13.30 11.04
CA GLY A 130 15.55 -13.09 11.98
C GLY A 130 15.88 -13.61 13.39
N GLN A 131 16.37 -14.85 13.49
CA GLN A 131 16.75 -15.47 14.75
C GLN A 131 17.91 -14.75 15.43
N TYR A 132 18.92 -14.33 14.66
CA TYR A 132 20.03 -13.54 15.18
C TYR A 132 19.55 -12.21 15.79
N LEU A 133 18.73 -11.46 15.04
CA LEU A 133 18.25 -10.16 15.47
C LEU A 133 17.31 -10.25 16.68
N ILE A 134 16.44 -11.26 16.76
CA ILE A 134 15.58 -11.47 17.95
C ILE A 134 16.42 -11.60 19.23
N LYS A 135 17.52 -12.36 19.15
CA LYS A 135 18.33 -12.70 20.32
C LYS A 135 19.28 -11.57 20.71
N GLU A 136 19.98 -11.03 19.73
CA GLU A 136 21.12 -10.14 19.98
C GLU A 136 20.74 -8.66 19.90
N ARG A 137 19.87 -8.29 18.95
CA ARG A 137 19.60 -6.89 18.59
C ARG A 137 18.16 -6.68 18.07
N PRO A 138 17.14 -6.80 18.95
CA PRO A 138 15.76 -6.65 18.53
C PRO A 138 15.52 -5.21 18.06
N GLY A 139 14.98 -5.06 16.86
CA GLY A 139 14.73 -3.76 16.25
C GLY A 139 13.79 -3.87 15.07
N MET A 140 13.05 -2.80 14.82
CA MET A 140 12.18 -2.68 13.63
C MET A 140 12.97 -2.18 12.42
N LEU A 141 13.90 -1.25 12.64
CA LEU A 141 14.68 -0.58 11.61
C LEU A 141 16.16 -0.71 11.93
N PHE A 142 16.95 -1.09 10.93
CA PHE A 142 18.41 -1.11 11.02
C PHE A 142 18.97 -0.24 9.90
N PHE A 143 19.63 0.85 10.28
CA PHE A 143 20.30 1.75 9.35
C PHE A 143 21.68 1.18 9.01
N ILE A 144 21.92 0.91 7.72
CA ILE A 144 23.15 0.36 7.20
C ILE A 144 23.90 1.49 6.51
N PHE A 145 25.10 1.77 7.01
CA PHE A 145 26.01 2.74 6.42
C PHE A 145 27.44 2.21 6.51
N ASN A 146 27.90 1.57 5.45
CA ASN A 146 29.28 1.10 5.33
C ASN A 146 29.75 1.19 3.87
N LYS A 147 31.01 0.81 3.64
CA LYS A 147 31.66 0.91 2.31
C LYS A 147 31.01 0.03 1.22
N ASP A 148 30.29 -1.02 1.63
CA ASP A 148 29.73 -2.03 0.71
C ASP A 148 28.22 -1.83 0.51
N ALA A 149 27.52 -1.19 1.46
CA ALA A 149 26.07 -0.95 1.38
C ALA A 149 25.61 0.29 2.15
N ILE A 150 24.60 0.96 1.58
CA ILE A 150 23.82 2.02 2.22
C ILE A 150 22.35 1.67 2.08
N GLY A 151 21.60 1.65 3.19
CA GLY A 151 20.16 1.38 3.14
C GLY A 151 19.52 1.27 4.51
N VAL A 152 18.22 1.02 4.52
CA VAL A 152 17.44 0.75 5.73
C VAL A 152 16.83 -0.63 5.62
N LEU A 153 17.19 -1.52 6.54
CA LEU A 153 16.57 -2.83 6.67
C LEU A 153 15.38 -2.73 7.62
N VAL A 154 14.19 -3.04 7.11
CA VAL A 154 12.93 -3.08 7.84
C VAL A 154 12.60 -4.52 8.18
N ALA A 155 12.53 -4.85 9.47
CA ALA A 155 12.23 -6.18 9.96
C ALA A 155 10.71 -6.39 10.14
N HIS A 156 10.01 -6.76 9.07
CA HIS A 156 8.56 -6.94 9.05
C HIS A 156 8.08 -8.07 9.96
N ASP A 157 8.79 -9.18 9.99
CA ASP A 157 8.48 -10.31 10.86
C ASP A 157 9.75 -11.08 11.18
N LEU A 158 10.38 -10.73 12.31
CA LEU A 158 11.62 -11.37 12.71
C LEU A 158 11.47 -12.89 12.94
N LYS A 159 10.28 -13.38 13.32
CA LYS A 159 10.06 -14.82 13.56
C LYS A 159 10.03 -15.59 12.24
N GLN A 160 9.41 -15.02 11.21
CA GLN A 160 9.39 -15.58 9.86
C GLN A 160 10.65 -15.21 9.05
N GLY A 161 11.51 -14.35 9.59
CA GLY A 161 12.65 -13.79 8.87
C GLY A 161 12.23 -12.92 7.68
N GLU A 162 11.12 -12.19 7.77
CA GLU A 162 10.62 -11.35 6.68
C GLU A 162 11.19 -9.93 6.76
N PHE A 163 11.85 -9.49 5.69
CA PHE A 163 12.55 -8.21 5.62
C PHE A 163 12.25 -7.44 4.34
N VAL A 164 12.39 -6.11 4.43
CA VAL A 164 12.54 -5.23 3.27
C VAL A 164 13.80 -4.41 3.44
N LEU A 165 14.71 -4.48 2.46
CA LEU A 165 15.85 -3.56 2.36
C LEU A 165 15.47 -2.40 1.44
N GLN A 166 15.49 -1.18 1.97
CA GLN A 166 15.30 0.04 1.21
C GLN A 166 16.65 0.64 0.84
N VAL A 167 16.97 0.65 -0.45
CA VAL A 167 18.23 1.17 -0.98
C VAL A 167 17.95 2.48 -1.72
N PRO A 168 18.66 3.57 -1.40
CA PRO A 168 18.62 4.80 -2.20
C PRO A 168 18.93 4.55 -3.67
N PHE A 169 18.12 5.12 -4.56
CA PHE A 169 18.25 4.98 -6.00
C PHE A 169 18.40 6.35 -6.65
N TYR A 170 19.47 6.54 -7.43
CA TYR A 170 19.85 7.82 -7.99
C TYR A 170 19.89 7.77 -9.53
N PRO A 171 18.75 7.92 -10.22
CA PRO A 171 18.74 8.09 -11.66
C PRO A 171 19.15 9.53 -12.04
N PRO A 172 19.86 9.72 -13.18
CA PRO A 172 20.21 8.70 -14.17
C PRO A 172 21.53 7.97 -13.89
N GLN A 173 22.21 8.25 -12.78
CA GLN A 173 23.52 7.66 -12.45
C GLN A 173 23.44 6.14 -12.25
N GLN A 174 22.32 5.67 -11.72
CA GLN A 174 21.99 4.26 -11.57
C GLN A 174 20.79 3.91 -12.43
N LYS A 175 20.75 2.66 -12.88
CA LYS A 175 19.61 2.07 -13.55
C LYS A 175 19.00 0.98 -12.68
N LEU A 176 17.75 0.62 -12.93
CA LEU A 176 17.06 -0.37 -12.10
C LEU A 176 17.68 -1.77 -12.28
N GLU A 177 18.23 -2.04 -13.46
CA GLU A 177 18.89 -3.29 -13.82
C GLU A 177 20.14 -3.54 -12.97
N ASP A 178 20.74 -2.49 -12.40
CA ASP A 178 21.88 -2.59 -11.48
C ASP A 178 21.51 -3.29 -10.15
N PHE A 179 20.21 -3.44 -9.86
CA PHE A 179 19.66 -4.08 -8.65
C PHE A 179 19.09 -5.48 -8.93
N SER A 180 19.58 -6.15 -9.97
CA SER A 180 19.14 -7.50 -10.30
C SER A 180 19.59 -8.54 -9.27
N SER A 181 18.85 -9.66 -9.20
CA SER A 181 19.20 -10.80 -8.34
C SER A 181 20.28 -11.71 -8.95
N GLU A 182 20.76 -11.41 -10.16
CA GLU A 182 21.79 -12.21 -10.81
C GLU A 182 23.15 -11.91 -10.19
N THR A 183 23.64 -12.87 -9.41
CA THR A 183 25.03 -12.84 -8.93
C THR A 183 25.95 -12.81 -10.15
N SER A 184 26.76 -11.75 -10.28
CA SER A 184 27.91 -11.81 -11.17
C SER A 184 28.76 -13.01 -10.74
N MET A 185 28.91 -14.00 -11.66
CA MET A 185 29.78 -15.16 -11.46
C MET A 185 31.23 -14.75 -11.23
#